data_AF-A0A7X1Z933-F1
#
_entry.id   AF-A0A7X1Z933-F1
#
_cell.length_a   1.000
_cell.length_b   1.000
_cell.length_c   1.000
_cell.angle_alpha   90.00
_cell.angle_beta   90.00
_cell.angle_gamma   90.00
#
_symmetry.space_group_name_H-M   'P 1'
#
loop_
_entity.id
_entity.type
_entity.pdbx_description
1 polymer ?
#
loop_
_entity_poly.entity_id
_entity_poly.type
_entity_poly.pdbx_seq_one_letter_code
_entity_poly.pdbx_strand_id
1 'polypeptide(L)'
;MRKHKMSVVSQITIGILSVILAVYLAFAAYFLGATHPYTYSRQQVIAIAKEKAHLKTAEAFGVATTNETTYAVIGLDQKNKQIGVIVPEHKGNLTVVDLSKGVSPEQLKTNTTTSIVLGLYENKPVWQVNLPSGFKIYDFKSGHVILSLNA
;
A
#
# COMPACT_ATOMS: atom_id res chain seq x y z
N MET A 1 -39.39 45.35 -12.76
CA MET A 1 -38.39 44.44 -12.18
C MET A 1 -37.46 45.25 -11.26
N ARG A 2 -37.60 45.13 -9.93
CA ARG A 2 -36.82 45.91 -8.95
C ARG A 2 -35.46 45.22 -8.74
N LYS A 3 -34.36 45.83 -9.19
CA LYS A 3 -33.01 45.33 -8.89
C LYS A 3 -32.74 45.58 -7.41
N HIS A 4 -32.77 44.52 -6.60
CA HIS A 4 -32.39 44.59 -5.20
C HIS A 4 -30.88 44.88 -5.14
N LYS A 5 -30.49 46.13 -4.82
CA LYS A 5 -29.07 46.45 -4.55
C LYS A 5 -28.68 45.70 -3.27
N MET A 6 -27.68 44.83 -3.37
CA MET A 6 -27.17 44.08 -2.22
C MET A 6 -26.57 45.06 -1.22
N SER A 7 -26.93 44.92 0.06
CA SER A 7 -26.28 45.65 1.15
C SER A 7 -24.80 45.28 1.22
N VAL A 8 -23.93 46.23 1.56
CA VAL A 8 -22.47 46.02 1.72
C VAL A 8 -22.18 44.87 2.71
N VAL A 9 -23.02 44.73 3.74
CA VAL A 9 -22.92 43.62 4.72
C VAL A 9 -23.17 42.27 4.03
N SER A 10 -24.18 42.18 3.15
CA SER A 10 -24.46 40.96 2.39
C SER A 10 -23.32 40.61 1.42
N GLN A 11 -22.67 41.61 0.81
CA GLN A 11 -21.50 41.41 -0.05
C GLN A 11 -20.30 40.88 0.75
N ILE A 12 -20.05 41.43 1.94
CA ILE A 12 -18.96 40.97 2.82
C ILE A 12 -19.23 39.53 3.31
N THR A 13 -20.45 39.23 3.75
CA THR A 13 -20.82 37.89 4.23
C THR A 13 -20.67 36.84 3.13
N ILE A 14 -21.11 37.15 1.90
CA ILE A 14 -20.96 36.24 0.75
C ILE A 14 -19.47 36.07 0.39
N GLY A 15 -18.68 37.14 0.44
CA GLY A 15 -17.24 37.05 0.21
C GLY A 15 -16.54 36.12 1.21
N ILE A 16 -16.81 36.30 2.52
CA ILE A 16 -16.25 35.46 3.58
C ILE A 16 -16.69 34.00 3.40
N LEU A 17 -17.98 33.74 3.17
CA LEU A 17 -18.49 32.38 2.92
C LEU A 17 -17.83 31.72 1.69
N SER A 18 -17.59 32.50 0.62
CA SER A 18 -16.95 32.00 -0.60
C SER A 18 -15.50 31.59 -0.35
N VAL A 19 -14.76 32.38 0.46
CA VAL A 19 -13.38 32.05 0.86
C VAL A 19 -13.35 30.80 1.73
N ILE A 20 -14.26 30.68 2.71
CA ILE A 20 -14.37 29.49 3.57
C ILE A 20 -14.66 28.24 2.73
N LEU A 21 -15.60 28.34 1.79
CA LEU A 21 -15.93 27.22 0.90
C LEU A 21 -14.75 26.82 0.01
N ALA A 22 -14.02 27.79 -0.55
CA ALA A 22 -12.84 27.51 -1.37
C ALA A 22 -11.74 26.80 -0.57
N VAL A 23 -11.49 27.22 0.67
CA VAL A 23 -10.55 26.56 1.59
C VAL A 23 -11.00 25.13 1.90
N TYR A 24 -12.29 24.92 2.20
CA TYR A 24 -12.83 23.58 2.45
C TYR A 24 -12.66 22.64 1.24
N LEU A 25 -12.96 23.13 0.03
CA LEU A 25 -12.79 22.35 -1.20
C LEU A 25 -11.32 22.03 -1.49
N ALA A 26 -10.40 22.96 -1.21
CA ALA A 26 -8.96 22.73 -1.35
C ALA A 26 -8.47 21.63 -0.40
N PHE A 27 -8.92 21.65 0.87
CA PHE A 27 -8.62 20.58 1.82
C PHE A 27 -9.22 19.25 1.37
N ALA A 28 -10.48 19.21 0.95
CA ALA A 28 -11.12 17.98 0.46
C ALA A 28 -10.38 17.39 -0.76
N ALA A 29 -9.98 18.22 -1.72
CA ALA A 29 -9.19 17.80 -2.88
C ALA A 29 -7.82 17.24 -2.47
N TYR A 30 -7.16 17.86 -1.49
CA TYR A 30 -5.89 17.38 -0.94
C TYR A 30 -6.03 15.99 -0.28
N PHE A 31 -7.07 15.78 0.53
CA PHE A 31 -7.32 14.48 1.19
C PHE A 31 -7.72 13.37 0.19
N LEU A 32 -8.42 13.70 -0.89
CA LEU A 32 -8.69 12.76 -1.98
C LEU A 32 -7.39 12.31 -2.66
N GLY A 33 -6.47 13.24 -2.94
CA GLY A 33 -5.17 12.92 -3.56
C GLY A 33 -4.28 12.01 -2.70
N ALA A 34 -4.32 12.15 -1.37
CA ALA A 34 -3.43 11.42 -0.45
C ALA A 34 -3.87 9.98 -0.14
N THR A 35 -5.16 9.67 -0.21
CA THR A 35 -5.71 8.32 0.07
C THR A 35 -5.91 7.47 -1.19
N HIS A 36 -5.91 8.11 -2.36
CA HIS A 36 -6.06 7.47 -3.67
C HIS A 36 -4.96 6.44 -4.03
N PRO A 37 -3.66 6.63 -3.73
CA PRO A 37 -2.63 5.72 -4.25
C PRO A 37 -2.75 4.32 -3.65
N TYR A 38 -2.89 4.20 -2.33
CA TYR A 38 -2.87 2.91 -1.64
C TYR A 38 -4.08 2.05 -1.98
N THR A 39 -5.27 2.65 -2.01
CA THR A 39 -6.53 1.95 -2.29
C THR A 39 -6.63 1.53 -3.75
N TYR A 40 -6.21 2.40 -4.67
CA TYR A 40 -6.14 2.12 -6.10
C TYR A 40 -5.13 1.02 -6.41
N SER A 41 -3.89 1.12 -5.91
CA SER A 41 -2.86 0.09 -6.07
C SER A 41 -3.32 -1.24 -5.47
N ARG A 42 -3.98 -1.24 -4.31
CA ARG A 42 -4.52 -2.46 -3.71
C ARG A 42 -5.55 -3.14 -4.63
N GLN A 43 -6.52 -2.41 -5.15
CA GLN A 43 -7.54 -2.98 -6.04
C GLN A 43 -6.90 -3.52 -7.34
N GLN A 44 -5.99 -2.75 -7.93
CA GLN A 44 -5.31 -3.13 -9.16
C GLN A 44 -4.45 -4.38 -8.98
N VAL A 45 -3.65 -4.44 -7.91
CA VAL A 45 -2.78 -5.59 -7.61
C VAL A 45 -3.63 -6.83 -7.30
N ILE A 46 -4.74 -6.70 -6.58
CA ILE A 46 -5.67 -7.82 -6.36
C ILE A 46 -6.28 -8.30 -7.67
N ALA A 47 -6.68 -7.39 -8.57
CA ALA A 47 -7.22 -7.77 -9.87
C ALA A 47 -6.17 -8.53 -10.72
N ILE A 48 -4.94 -8.02 -10.77
CA ILE A 48 -3.82 -8.68 -11.44
C ILE A 48 -3.55 -10.06 -10.82
N ALA A 49 -3.56 -10.18 -9.49
CA ALA A 49 -3.35 -11.45 -8.80
C ALA A 49 -4.46 -12.47 -9.10
N LYS A 50 -5.72 -12.03 -9.19
CA LYS A 50 -6.85 -12.87 -9.59
C LYS A 50 -6.71 -13.37 -11.03
N GLU A 51 -6.36 -12.46 -11.94
CA GLU A 51 -6.27 -12.75 -13.38
C GLU A 51 -5.04 -13.62 -13.73
N LYS A 52 -3.85 -13.24 -13.25
CA LYS A 52 -2.58 -13.83 -13.67
C LYS A 52 -2.04 -14.91 -12.73
N ALA A 53 -2.45 -14.88 -11.46
CA ALA A 53 -1.95 -15.82 -10.44
C ALA A 53 -3.06 -16.71 -9.85
N HIS A 54 -4.28 -16.66 -10.40
CA HIS A 54 -5.44 -17.43 -9.95
C HIS A 54 -5.74 -17.27 -8.46
N LEU A 55 -5.48 -16.08 -7.91
CA LEU A 55 -5.86 -15.76 -6.54
C LEU A 55 -7.38 -15.81 -6.41
N LYS A 56 -7.89 -16.52 -5.40
CA LYS A 56 -9.31 -16.63 -5.09
C LYS A 56 -9.70 -15.62 -4.01
N THR A 57 -8.96 -15.60 -2.90
CA THR A 57 -9.18 -14.69 -1.77
C THR A 57 -7.93 -13.86 -1.51
N ALA A 58 -8.14 -12.60 -1.13
CA ALA A 58 -7.06 -11.71 -0.69
C ALA A 58 -7.23 -11.48 0.81
N GLU A 59 -6.25 -11.90 1.60
CA GLU A 59 -6.27 -11.88 3.06
C GLU A 59 -5.43 -10.72 3.60
N ALA A 60 -4.23 -10.54 3.06
CA ALA A 60 -3.34 -9.45 3.43
C ALA A 60 -2.79 -8.74 2.20
N PHE A 61 -2.53 -7.46 2.35
CA PHE A 61 -1.89 -6.61 1.35
C PHE A 61 -0.82 -5.78 2.04
N GLY A 62 0.31 -5.57 1.37
CA GLY A 62 1.35 -4.69 1.86
C GLY A 62 2.21 -4.13 0.74
N VAL A 63 2.97 -3.10 1.10
CA VAL A 63 3.96 -2.46 0.24
C VAL A 63 5.33 -2.62 0.89
N ALA A 64 6.29 -3.11 0.12
CA ALA A 64 7.69 -3.22 0.51
C ALA A 64 8.52 -2.27 -0.35
N THR A 65 9.40 -1.49 0.28
CA THR A 65 10.29 -0.55 -0.40
C THR A 65 11.72 -0.94 -0.03
N THR A 66 12.32 -1.76 -0.88
CA THR A 66 13.67 -2.30 -0.71
C THR A 66 14.63 -1.59 -1.68
N ASN A 67 15.23 -2.29 -2.64
CA ASN A 67 15.86 -1.68 -3.82
C ASN A 67 14.84 -1.21 -4.86
N GLU A 68 13.60 -1.71 -4.80
CA GLU A 68 12.46 -1.26 -5.59
C GLU A 68 11.17 -1.31 -4.75
N THR A 69 10.17 -0.51 -5.11
CA THR A 69 8.85 -0.60 -4.48
C THR A 69 8.07 -1.75 -5.10
N THR A 70 7.57 -2.64 -4.26
CA THR A 70 6.73 -3.77 -4.66
C THR A 70 5.46 -3.83 -3.83
N TYR A 71 4.38 -4.22 -4.48
CA TYR A 71 3.09 -4.49 -3.87
C TYR A 71 2.89 -5.99 -3.74
N ALA A 72 2.46 -6.46 -2.58
CA ALA A 72 2.19 -7.87 -2.37
C ALA A 72 0.78 -8.12 -1.84
N VAL A 73 0.17 -9.20 -2.33
CA VAL A 73 -1.08 -9.75 -1.82
C VAL A 73 -0.85 -11.18 -1.37
N ILE A 74 -1.28 -11.50 -0.17
CA ILE A 74 -1.31 -12.87 0.37
C ILE A 74 -2.75 -13.35 0.43
N GLY A 75 -2.98 -14.61 0.08
CA GLY A 75 -4.26 -15.27 0.28
C GLY A 75 -4.28 -16.66 -0.33
N LEU A 76 -5.47 -17.15 -0.70
CA LEU A 76 -5.65 -18.49 -1.23
C LEU A 76 -5.81 -18.47 -2.75
N ASP A 77 -5.19 -19.43 -3.43
CA ASP A 77 -5.45 -19.71 -4.84
C ASP A 77 -6.76 -20.52 -5.03
N GLN A 78 -7.10 -20.82 -6.28
CA GLN A 78 -8.27 -21.65 -6.61
C GLN A 78 -8.21 -23.09 -6.05
N LYS A 79 -7.01 -23.58 -5.68
CA LYS A 79 -6.77 -24.90 -5.09
C LYS A 79 -6.73 -24.84 -3.54
N ASN A 80 -7.13 -23.71 -2.95
CA ASN A 80 -7.05 -23.44 -1.51
C ASN A 80 -5.62 -23.51 -0.95
N LYS A 81 -4.61 -23.24 -1.78
CA LYS A 81 -3.22 -23.15 -1.38
C LYS A 81 -2.87 -21.71 -1.05
N GLN A 82 -2.15 -21.51 0.06
CA GLN A 82 -1.72 -20.18 0.47
C GLN A 82 -0.56 -19.69 -0.39
N ILE A 83 -0.79 -18.60 -1.12
CA ILE A 83 0.16 -17.99 -2.04
C ILE A 83 0.38 -16.51 -1.73
N GLY A 84 1.57 -16.02 -2.06
CA GLY A 84 1.90 -14.61 -2.11
C GLY A 84 2.10 -14.19 -3.56
N VAL A 85 1.51 -13.08 -3.97
CA VAL A 85 1.65 -12.51 -5.30
C VAL A 85 2.29 -11.14 -5.16
N ILE A 86 3.46 -10.96 -5.79
CA ILE A 86 4.28 -9.76 -5.70
C ILE A 86 4.32 -9.08 -7.07
N VAL A 87 3.99 -7.80 -7.10
CA VAL A 87 3.91 -6.96 -8.30
C VAL A 87 4.83 -5.76 -8.10
N PRO A 88 5.91 -5.62 -8.90
CA PRO A 88 6.71 -4.40 -8.90
C PRO A 88 5.85 -3.17 -9.24
N GLU A 89 6.09 -2.05 -8.58
CA GLU A 89 5.41 -0.78 -8.87
C GLU A 89 5.71 -0.29 -10.29
N HIS A 90 6.94 -0.56 -10.75
CA HIS A 90 7.40 -0.23 -12.09
C HIS A 90 7.44 -1.48 -12.98
N LYS A 91 8.05 -1.36 -14.17
CA LYS A 91 8.18 -2.47 -15.11
C LYS A 91 8.83 -3.68 -14.44
N GLY A 92 8.20 -4.83 -14.54
CA GLY A 92 8.72 -6.08 -14.03
C GLY A 92 7.71 -7.21 -14.19
N ASN A 93 8.17 -8.44 -13.99
CA ASN A 93 7.31 -9.61 -13.99
C ASN A 93 6.69 -9.81 -12.61
N LEU A 94 5.40 -10.15 -12.59
CA LEU A 94 4.74 -10.60 -11.37
C LEU A 94 5.40 -11.90 -10.90
N THR A 95 5.64 -11.98 -9.60
CA THR A 95 6.22 -13.15 -8.94
C THR A 95 5.19 -13.79 -8.03
N VAL A 96 4.95 -15.08 -8.20
CA VAL A 96 4.07 -15.87 -7.32
C VAL A 96 4.93 -16.79 -6.47
N VAL A 97 4.71 -16.73 -5.16
CA VAL A 97 5.36 -17.61 -4.20
C VAL A 97 4.34 -18.48 -3.49
N ASP A 98 4.77 -19.70 -3.23
CA ASP A 98 4.07 -20.64 -2.36
C ASP A 98 4.51 -20.39 -0.92
N LEU A 99 3.60 -19.90 -0.07
CA LEU A 99 3.96 -19.52 1.30
C LEU A 99 4.42 -20.72 2.13
N SER A 100 4.03 -21.95 1.78
CA SER A 100 4.50 -23.16 2.45
C SER A 100 5.98 -23.49 2.17
N LYS A 101 6.59 -22.89 1.13
CA LYS A 101 8.00 -23.08 0.77
C LYS A 101 8.94 -22.05 1.41
N GLY A 102 8.40 -21.11 2.18
CA GLY A 102 9.17 -20.08 2.86
C GLY A 102 9.04 -20.15 4.36
N VAL A 103 9.82 -19.32 5.05
CA VAL A 103 9.65 -19.10 6.48
C VAL A 103 8.35 -18.33 6.73
N SER A 104 7.66 -18.71 7.82
CA SER A 104 6.45 -18.02 8.24
C SER A 104 6.78 -16.62 8.75
N PRO A 105 5.98 -15.58 8.44
CA PRO A 105 6.15 -14.24 8.98
C PRO A 105 6.26 -14.21 10.52
N GLU A 106 5.50 -15.06 11.20
CA GLU A 106 5.50 -15.11 12.67
C GLU A 106 6.85 -15.54 13.25
N GLN A 107 7.66 -16.30 12.50
CA GLN A 107 9.01 -16.70 12.94
C GLN A 107 10.01 -15.54 12.90
N LEU A 108 9.73 -14.51 12.09
CA LEU A 108 10.59 -13.33 11.93
C LEU A 108 10.19 -12.18 12.87
N LYS A 109 9.07 -12.33 13.56
CA LYS A 109 8.51 -11.31 14.43
C LYS A 109 9.33 -11.18 15.71
N THR A 110 9.67 -9.93 16.03
CA THR A 110 10.31 -9.52 17.28
C THR A 110 9.34 -8.70 18.13
N ASN A 111 9.71 -8.46 19.38
CA ASN A 111 8.99 -7.56 20.30
C ASN A 111 8.84 -6.12 19.76
N THR A 112 9.74 -5.70 18.88
CA THR A 112 9.74 -4.35 18.28
C THR A 112 9.23 -4.36 16.84
N THR A 113 8.69 -5.46 16.33
CA THR A 113 8.18 -5.51 14.96
C THR A 113 6.91 -4.69 14.80
N THR A 114 6.92 -3.74 13.86
CA THR A 114 5.76 -2.91 13.51
C THR A 114 4.90 -3.58 12.45
N SER A 115 5.51 -4.13 11.41
CA SER A 115 4.81 -4.89 10.36
C SER A 115 5.76 -5.81 9.62
N ILE A 116 5.23 -6.85 8.98
CA ILE A 116 5.99 -7.76 8.12
C ILE A 116 5.27 -7.81 6.77
N VAL A 117 6.00 -7.54 5.70
CA VAL A 117 5.45 -7.44 4.36
C VAL A 117 6.28 -8.27 3.38
N LEU A 118 5.60 -8.99 2.49
CA LEU A 118 6.26 -9.71 1.40
C LEU A 118 6.69 -8.72 0.30
N GLY A 119 7.87 -8.88 -0.25
CA GLY A 119 8.38 -8.03 -1.32
C GLY A 119 9.45 -8.70 -2.16
N LEU A 120 10.09 -7.93 -3.02
CA LEU A 120 11.29 -8.35 -3.73
C LEU A 120 12.52 -7.61 -3.20
N TYR A 121 13.67 -8.28 -3.20
CA TYR A 121 14.98 -7.65 -3.14
C TYR A 121 15.85 -8.26 -4.24
N GLU A 122 16.37 -7.45 -5.15
CA GLU A 122 17.13 -7.90 -6.32
C GLU A 122 16.40 -9.01 -7.12
N ASN A 123 15.10 -8.82 -7.40
CA ASN A 123 14.21 -9.81 -8.05
C ASN A 123 14.01 -11.13 -7.30
N LYS A 124 14.41 -11.24 -6.03
CA LYS A 124 14.19 -12.43 -5.19
C LYS A 124 13.12 -12.14 -4.14
N PRO A 125 12.20 -13.10 -3.86
CA PRO A 125 11.21 -12.94 -2.81
C PRO A 125 11.86 -12.80 -1.43
N VAL A 126 11.39 -11.82 -0.66
CA VAL A 126 11.89 -11.52 0.69
C VAL A 126 10.76 -11.12 1.64
N TRP A 127 11.03 -11.24 2.93
CA TRP A 127 10.23 -10.61 3.98
C TRP A 127 10.91 -9.31 4.42
N GLN A 128 10.21 -8.19 4.29
CA GLN A 128 10.59 -6.93 4.91
C GLN A 128 9.92 -6.83 6.28
N VAL A 129 10.73 -6.87 7.34
CA VAL A 129 10.31 -6.66 8.72
C VAL A 129 10.57 -5.21 9.09
N ASN A 130 9.51 -4.43 9.25
CA ASN A 130 9.56 -3.03 9.64
C ASN A 130 9.68 -2.90 11.16
N LEU A 131 10.57 -2.01 11.58
CA LEU A 131 10.89 -1.69 12.97
C LEU A 131 10.65 -0.18 13.20
N PRO A 132 10.55 0.29 14.45
CA PRO A 132 10.38 1.71 14.76
C PRO A 132 11.45 2.61 14.14
N SER A 133 12.67 2.11 14.01
CA SER A 133 13.84 2.86 13.52
C SER A 133 14.48 2.18 12.30
N GLY A 134 13.68 1.69 11.35
CA GLY A 134 14.19 1.13 10.08
C GLY A 134 13.53 -0.19 9.70
N PHE A 135 14.25 -1.05 8.99
CA PHE A 135 13.75 -2.35 8.56
C PHE A 135 14.87 -3.38 8.37
N LYS A 136 14.47 -4.66 8.39
CA LYS A 136 15.32 -5.79 8.06
C LYS A 136 14.71 -6.57 6.90
N ILE A 137 15.55 -7.00 5.97
CA ILE A 137 15.17 -7.86 4.85
C ILE A 137 15.66 -9.26 5.14
N TYR A 138 14.75 -10.22 5.07
CA TYR A 138 15.03 -11.64 5.24
C TYR A 138 14.74 -12.39 3.94
N ASP A 139 15.62 -13.33 3.58
CA ASP A 139 15.36 -14.25 2.47
C ASP A 139 14.08 -15.05 2.75
N PHE A 140 13.18 -15.10 1.77
CA PHE A 140 11.88 -15.76 1.95
C PHE A 140 11.99 -17.25 2.29
N LYS A 141 12.98 -17.96 1.74
CA LYS A 141 13.09 -19.42 1.90
C LYS A 141 13.84 -19.81 3.16
N SER A 142 14.99 -19.19 3.38
CA SER A 142 15.90 -19.54 4.47
C SER A 142 15.66 -18.77 5.75
N GLY A 143 15.02 -17.59 5.68
CA GLY A 143 14.87 -16.69 6.82
C GLY A 143 16.18 -16.05 7.27
N HIS A 144 17.24 -16.12 6.47
CA HIS A 144 18.50 -15.42 6.77
C HIS A 144 18.37 -13.92 6.49
N VAL A 145 18.98 -13.11 7.36
CA VAL A 145 19.05 -11.66 7.16
C VAL A 145 19.93 -11.37 5.95
N ILE A 146 19.38 -10.66 4.97
CA ILE A 146 20.10 -10.18 3.79
C ILE A 146 20.61 -8.76 4.06
N LEU A 147 19.74 -7.91 4.59
CA LEU A 147 20.03 -6.49 4.83
C LEU A 147 19.38 -6.05 6.13
N SER A 148 20.07 -5.17 6.86
CA SER A 148 19.51 -4.48 8.03
C SER A 148 19.81 -3.00 7.86
N LEU A 149 18.77 -2.18 7.76
CA LEU A 149 18.88 -0.74 7.73
C LEU A 149 18.28 -0.18 9.02
N ASN A 150 19.08 0.58 9.76
CA ASN A 150 18.62 1.36 10.89
C ASN A 150 18.67 2.84 10.51
N ALA A 151 17.61 3.58 10.85
CA ALA A 151 17.53 5.03 10.71
C ALA A 151 18.24 5.75 11.87
#